data_AF-A0A8C6ANW8-F1
#
_entry.id   AF-A0A8C6ANW8-F1
#
_cell.length_a   1.000
_cell.length_b   1.000
_cell.length_c   1.000
_cell.angle_alpha   90.00
_cell.angle_beta   90.00
_cell.angle_gamma   90.00
#
_symmetry.space_group_name_H-M   'P 1'
#
loop_
_entity.id
_entity.type
_entity.pdbx_description
1 polymer ?
#
loop_
_entity_poly.entity_id
_entity_poly.type
_entity_poly.pdbx_seq_one_letter_code
_entity_poly.pdbx_strand_id
1 'polypeptide(L)'
;MGRLHCTQDPVPEAVGGDMQQLNQLGAQKFSALTEVLFHFLTEPKEVERFLAQLSEFATTNQISLGPLRSIVKSLLLVPNGALKKSLTAEQVRADFITLGLSEEKATYFSEKWKQNAPTLARWAVGQTLMINQLIDMEWTFGVTSGSSELEKVGSIFLQLKLVVKKGNQTENLYIELTLPQFYSFLHEMERVRTSMECFS
;
A
#
# COMPACT_ATOMS: atom_id res chain seq x y z
N MET A 1 -6.95 -26.45 7.51
CA MET A 1 -6.54 -25.32 6.63
C MET A 1 -5.23 -24.78 7.19
N GLY A 2 -4.17 -24.70 6.38
CA GLY A 2 -2.90 -24.09 6.80
C GLY A 2 -3.11 -22.61 7.12
N ARG A 3 -2.32 -22.06 8.06
CA ARG A 3 -2.36 -20.63 8.37
C ARG A 3 -1.73 -19.87 7.20
N LEU A 4 -2.43 -18.85 6.68
CA LEU A 4 -1.89 -18.03 5.60
C LEU A 4 -0.87 -17.01 6.16
N HIS A 5 0.15 -16.70 5.37
CA HIS A 5 1.10 -15.64 5.69
C HIS A 5 0.44 -14.27 5.46
N CYS A 6 -0.35 -14.14 4.39
CA CYS A 6 -0.98 -12.89 3.97
C CYS A 6 -2.05 -12.38 4.94
N THR A 7 -2.78 -13.26 5.64
CA THR A 7 -3.80 -12.89 6.61
C THR A 7 -3.91 -13.87 7.78
N GLN A 8 -4.25 -13.34 8.96
CA GLN A 8 -4.64 -14.18 10.11
C GLN A 8 -6.16 -14.28 10.26
N ASP A 9 -6.90 -13.50 9.47
CA ASP A 9 -8.36 -13.48 9.47
C ASP A 9 -8.93 -14.73 8.78
N PRO A 10 -10.17 -15.13 9.13
CA PRO A 10 -10.84 -16.20 8.41
C PRO A 10 -11.00 -15.85 6.93
N VAL A 11 -10.63 -16.81 6.07
CA VAL A 11 -10.74 -16.70 4.61
C VAL A 11 -12.21 -16.91 4.21
N PRO A 12 -12.78 -16.10 3.30
CA PRO A 12 -14.13 -16.31 2.81
C PRO A 12 -14.30 -17.70 2.16
N GLU A 13 -15.43 -18.37 2.41
CA GLU A 13 -15.68 -19.73 1.90
C GLU A 13 -15.64 -19.83 0.37
N ALA A 14 -16.01 -18.75 -0.34
CA ALA A 14 -15.98 -18.68 -1.80
C ALA A 14 -14.56 -18.84 -2.38
N VAL A 15 -13.51 -18.51 -1.62
CA VAL A 15 -12.12 -18.54 -2.11
C VAL A 15 -11.72 -19.94 -2.54
N GLY A 16 -12.06 -20.97 -1.76
CA GLY A 16 -11.71 -22.35 -2.12
C GLY A 16 -12.38 -22.79 -3.43
N GLY A 17 -13.66 -22.46 -3.61
CA GLY A 17 -14.39 -22.75 -4.85
C GLY A 17 -13.82 -22.00 -6.05
N ASP A 18 -13.47 -20.73 -5.88
CA ASP A 18 -12.87 -19.91 -6.91
C ASP A 18 -11.48 -20.43 -7.33
N MET A 19 -10.65 -20.91 -6.40
CA MET A 19 -9.36 -21.53 -6.73
C MET A 19 -9.53 -22.83 -7.52
N GLN A 20 -10.56 -23.62 -7.24
CA GLN A 20 -10.87 -24.80 -8.05
C GLN A 20 -11.32 -24.43 -9.47
N GLN A 21 -12.12 -23.36 -9.63
CA GLN A 21 -12.48 -22.84 -10.96
C GLN A 21 -11.25 -22.30 -11.71
N LEU A 22 -10.35 -21.60 -11.02
CA LEU A 22 -9.07 -21.18 -11.57
C LEU A 22 -8.24 -22.35 -12.06
N ASN A 23 -8.23 -23.48 -11.34
CA ASN A 23 -7.52 -24.69 -11.75
C ASN A 23 -8.04 -25.27 -13.07
N GLN A 24 -9.32 -25.07 -13.41
CA GLN A 24 -9.93 -25.52 -14.67
C GLN A 24 -9.55 -24.63 -15.87
N LEU A 25 -9.09 -23.40 -15.64
CA LEU A 25 -8.63 -22.53 -16.73
C LEU A 25 -7.33 -23.08 -17.33
N GLY A 26 -7.22 -23.08 -18.66
CA GLY A 26 -5.95 -23.39 -19.33
C GLY A 26 -4.84 -22.39 -18.94
N ALA A 27 -3.57 -22.82 -19.03
CA ALA A 27 -2.42 -22.01 -18.65
C ALA A 27 -2.41 -20.62 -19.31
N GLN A 28 -2.75 -20.54 -20.61
CA GLN A 28 -2.83 -19.27 -21.36
C GLN A 28 -3.91 -18.31 -20.83
N LYS A 29 -5.08 -18.85 -20.43
CA LYS A 29 -6.16 -18.04 -19.86
C LYS A 29 -5.77 -17.52 -18.47
N PHE A 30 -5.11 -18.37 -17.68
CA PHE A 30 -4.61 -18.00 -16.37
C PHE A 30 -3.50 -16.94 -16.45
N SER A 31 -2.57 -17.08 -17.39
CA SER A 31 -1.50 -16.08 -17.59
C SER A 31 -2.08 -14.73 -18.00
N ALA A 32 -3.01 -14.70 -18.95
CA ALA A 32 -3.67 -13.46 -19.37
C ALA A 32 -4.46 -12.80 -18.23
N LEU A 33 -5.21 -13.58 -17.44
CA LEU A 33 -5.91 -13.05 -16.26
C LEU A 33 -4.94 -12.48 -15.21
N THR A 34 -3.82 -13.16 -15.00
CA THR A 34 -2.78 -12.72 -14.08
C THR A 34 -2.16 -11.40 -14.55
N GLU A 35 -1.93 -11.23 -15.86
CA GLU A 35 -1.41 -9.98 -16.42
C GLU A 35 -2.39 -8.81 -16.25
N VAL A 36 -3.69 -9.02 -16.52
CA VAL A 36 -4.73 -8.01 -16.25
C VAL A 36 -4.75 -7.63 -14.77
N LEU A 37 -4.59 -8.61 -13.88
CA LEU A 37 -4.56 -8.37 -12.42
C LEU A 37 -3.33 -7.57 -11.99
N PHE A 38 -2.13 -7.91 -12.47
CA PHE A 38 -0.91 -7.17 -12.13
C PHE A 38 -0.90 -5.75 -12.70
N HIS A 39 -1.44 -5.55 -13.91
CA HIS A 39 -1.60 -4.21 -14.48
C HIS A 39 -2.52 -3.34 -13.61
N PHE A 40 -3.62 -3.90 -13.13
CA PHE A 40 -4.49 -3.22 -12.17
C PHE A 40 -3.81 -2.91 -10.83
N LEU A 41 -3.02 -3.85 -10.28
CA LEU A 41 -2.29 -3.64 -9.04
C LEU A 41 -1.24 -2.51 -9.17
N THR A 42 -0.64 -2.34 -10.35
CA THR A 42 0.31 -1.24 -10.63
C THR A 42 -0.39 0.10 -10.90
N GLU A 43 -1.60 0.09 -11.46
CA GLU A 43 -2.35 1.29 -11.86
C GLU A 43 -3.79 1.30 -11.32
N PRO A 44 -4.01 1.26 -10.00
CA PRO A 44 -5.35 1.04 -9.44
C PRO A 44 -6.28 2.27 -9.55
N LYS A 45 -5.81 3.40 -10.09
CA LYS A 45 -6.66 4.56 -10.41
C LYS A 45 -7.56 4.29 -11.63
N GLU A 46 -7.25 3.27 -12.43
CA GLU A 46 -7.99 2.95 -13.66
C GLU A 46 -9.00 1.80 -13.45
N VAL A 47 -9.80 1.87 -12.38
CA VAL A 47 -10.80 0.83 -12.04
C VAL A 47 -11.77 0.58 -13.20
N GLU A 48 -12.21 1.63 -13.89
CA GLU A 48 -13.11 1.50 -15.05
C GLU A 48 -12.47 0.72 -16.20
N ARG A 49 -11.19 0.98 -16.48
CA ARG A 49 -10.42 0.27 -17.51
C ARG A 49 -10.22 -1.20 -17.14
N PHE A 50 -9.92 -1.47 -15.87
CA PHE A 50 -9.82 -2.83 -15.36
C PHE A 50 -11.15 -3.59 -15.50
N LEU A 51 -12.27 -2.96 -15.17
CA LEU A 51 -13.59 -3.56 -15.34
C LEU A 51 -13.93 -3.81 -16.83
N ALA A 52 -13.50 -2.92 -17.72
CA ALA A 52 -13.63 -3.12 -19.17
C ALA A 52 -12.80 -4.31 -19.65
N GLN A 53 -11.53 -4.41 -19.25
CA GLN A 53 -10.63 -5.53 -19.58
C GLN A 53 -11.16 -6.86 -19.04
N LEU A 54 -11.71 -6.90 -17.82
CA LEU A 54 -12.35 -8.09 -17.28
C LEU A 54 -13.61 -8.48 -18.06
N SER A 55 -14.38 -7.51 -18.54
CA SER A 55 -15.58 -7.77 -19.34
C SER A 55 -15.22 -8.31 -20.74
N GLU A 56 -14.16 -7.79 -21.34
CA GLU A 56 -13.59 -8.30 -22.58
C GLU A 56 -13.04 -9.72 -22.40
N PHE A 57 -12.28 -9.95 -21.33
CA PHE A 57 -11.76 -11.27 -20.98
C PHE A 57 -12.89 -12.30 -20.79
N ALA A 58 -13.95 -11.93 -20.07
CA ALA A 58 -15.14 -12.75 -19.87
C ALA A 58 -15.77 -13.17 -21.21
N THR A 59 -15.96 -12.19 -22.11
CA THR A 59 -16.56 -12.40 -23.44
C THR A 59 -15.70 -13.31 -24.30
N THR A 60 -14.41 -13.03 -24.41
CA THR A 60 -13.45 -13.81 -25.22
C THR A 60 -13.31 -15.25 -24.73
N ASN A 61 -13.40 -15.47 -23.42
CA ASN A 61 -13.20 -16.79 -22.82
C ASN A 61 -14.49 -17.57 -22.56
N GLN A 62 -15.65 -17.01 -22.92
CA GLN A 62 -16.99 -17.56 -22.65
C GLN A 62 -17.24 -17.83 -21.15
N ILE A 63 -16.72 -16.95 -20.29
CA ILE A 63 -16.91 -17.02 -18.83
C ILE A 63 -17.93 -15.95 -18.46
N SER A 64 -18.87 -16.27 -17.57
CA SER A 64 -19.79 -15.26 -17.06
C SER A 64 -19.06 -14.26 -16.15
N LEU A 65 -19.40 -12.97 -16.30
CA LEU A 65 -18.71 -11.89 -15.59
C LEU A 65 -18.87 -11.97 -14.05
N GLY A 66 -19.98 -12.52 -13.57
CA GLY A 66 -20.24 -12.67 -12.13
C GLY A 66 -19.20 -13.57 -11.44
N PRO A 67 -19.09 -14.85 -11.82
CA PRO A 67 -18.04 -15.76 -11.34
C PRO A 67 -16.63 -15.22 -11.56
N LEU A 68 -16.34 -14.60 -12.70
CA LEU A 68 -15.02 -13.99 -12.95
C LEU A 68 -14.68 -12.90 -11.92
N ARG A 69 -15.66 -12.05 -11.56
CA ARG A 69 -15.46 -11.05 -10.50
C ARG A 69 -15.22 -11.68 -9.13
N SER A 70 -15.86 -12.81 -8.82
CA SER A 70 -15.58 -13.56 -7.59
C SER A 70 -14.15 -14.07 -7.58
N ILE A 71 -13.75 -14.74 -8.66
CA ILE A 71 -12.40 -15.26 -8.88
C ILE A 71 -11.35 -14.17 -8.71
N VAL A 72 -11.55 -13.00 -9.32
CA VAL A 72 -10.63 -11.86 -9.21
C VAL A 72 -10.53 -11.36 -7.77
N LYS A 73 -11.65 -11.25 -7.04
CA LYS A 73 -11.62 -10.87 -5.61
C LYS A 73 -10.84 -11.88 -4.78
N SER A 74 -11.07 -13.17 -5.02
CA SER A 74 -10.36 -14.26 -4.36
C SER A 74 -8.86 -14.26 -4.68
N LEU A 75 -8.47 -13.99 -5.93
CA LEU A 75 -7.07 -13.81 -6.33
C LEU A 75 -6.41 -12.61 -5.68
N LEU A 76 -7.13 -11.49 -5.53
CA LEU A 76 -6.60 -10.25 -4.95
C LEU A 76 -6.33 -10.36 -3.45
N LEU A 77 -6.86 -11.37 -2.75
CA LEU A 77 -6.65 -11.56 -1.31
C LEU A 77 -5.17 -11.71 -0.95
N VAL A 78 -4.46 -12.58 -1.66
CA VAL A 78 -3.04 -12.87 -1.41
C VAL A 78 -2.14 -11.67 -1.73
N PRO A 79 -2.13 -11.06 -2.94
CA PRO A 79 -1.27 -9.92 -3.24
C PRO A 79 -1.57 -8.72 -2.35
N ASN A 80 -2.82 -8.47 -1.97
CA ASN A 80 -3.14 -7.37 -1.04
C ASN A 80 -2.55 -7.61 0.35
N GLY A 81 -2.63 -8.83 0.88
CA GLY A 81 -1.99 -9.17 2.16
C GLY A 81 -0.46 -9.21 2.04
N ALA A 82 0.06 -9.65 0.89
CA ALA A 82 1.47 -9.73 0.59
C ALA A 82 2.13 -8.35 0.49
N LEU A 83 1.46 -7.35 -0.09
CA LEU A 83 1.94 -5.97 -0.10
C LEU A 83 2.00 -5.41 1.33
N LYS A 84 0.94 -5.61 2.12
CA LYS A 84 0.85 -5.08 3.49
C LYS A 84 1.89 -5.67 4.44
N LYS A 85 2.25 -6.94 4.27
CA LYS A 85 3.19 -7.67 5.14
C LYS A 85 4.56 -7.90 4.51
N SER A 86 4.81 -7.35 3.32
CA SER A 86 6.06 -7.49 2.58
C SER A 86 6.48 -8.96 2.38
N LEU A 87 5.56 -9.79 1.91
CA LEU A 87 5.81 -11.22 1.73
C LEU A 87 6.72 -11.54 0.54
N THR A 88 7.52 -12.59 0.68
CA THR A 88 8.37 -13.12 -0.39
C THR A 88 7.56 -13.89 -1.43
N ALA A 89 8.14 -14.13 -2.61
CA ALA A 89 7.51 -14.92 -3.67
C ALA A 89 7.16 -16.35 -3.19
N GLU A 90 8.03 -16.96 -2.40
CA GLU A 90 7.85 -18.29 -1.83
C GLU A 90 6.68 -18.33 -0.83
N GLN A 91 6.51 -17.28 -0.02
CA GLN A 91 5.38 -17.15 0.89
C GLN A 91 4.06 -16.94 0.14
N VAL A 92 4.08 -16.11 -0.92
CA VAL A 92 2.92 -15.93 -1.81
C VAL A 92 2.53 -17.25 -2.48
N ARG A 93 3.52 -18.02 -2.94
CA ARG A 93 3.31 -19.34 -3.52
C ARG A 93 2.65 -20.30 -2.53
N ALA A 94 3.19 -20.38 -1.31
CA ALA A 94 2.68 -21.23 -0.24
C ALA A 94 1.23 -20.88 0.15
N ASP A 95 0.89 -19.59 0.17
CA ASP A 95 -0.46 -19.13 0.44
C ASP A 95 -1.44 -19.56 -0.65
N PHE A 96 -1.09 -19.40 -1.93
CA PHE A 96 -1.95 -19.85 -3.03
C PHE A 96 -2.15 -21.37 -3.05
N ILE A 97 -1.10 -22.15 -2.77
CA ILE A 97 -1.21 -23.61 -2.63
C ILE A 97 -2.15 -23.96 -1.46
N THR A 98 -2.02 -23.26 -0.33
CA THR A 98 -2.89 -23.47 0.85
C THR A 98 -4.35 -23.14 0.54
N LEU A 99 -4.61 -22.19 -0.35
CA LEU A 99 -5.94 -21.83 -0.84
C LEU A 99 -6.49 -22.80 -1.89
N GLY A 100 -5.69 -23.76 -2.35
CA GLY A 100 -6.11 -24.80 -3.30
C GLY A 100 -5.79 -24.51 -4.77
N LEU A 101 -4.96 -23.52 -5.07
CA LEU A 101 -4.45 -23.30 -6.42
C LEU A 101 -3.39 -24.36 -6.77
N SER A 102 -3.35 -24.80 -8.03
CA SER A 102 -2.35 -25.80 -8.46
C SER A 102 -0.92 -25.27 -8.34
N GLU A 103 0.03 -26.18 -8.09
CA GLU A 103 1.46 -25.88 -7.94
C GLU A 103 2.01 -25.07 -9.12
N GLU A 104 1.64 -25.45 -10.35
CA GLU A 104 2.07 -24.79 -11.58
C GLU A 104 1.61 -23.31 -11.62
N LYS A 105 0.33 -23.07 -11.31
CA LYS A 105 -0.27 -21.73 -11.33
C LYS A 105 0.21 -20.86 -10.18
N ALA A 106 0.37 -21.45 -9.00
CA ALA A 106 0.95 -20.79 -7.84
C ALA A 106 2.40 -20.36 -8.13
N THR A 107 3.19 -21.25 -8.75
CA THR A 107 4.58 -20.94 -9.14
C THR A 107 4.64 -19.84 -10.20
N TYR A 108 3.77 -19.90 -11.22
CA TYR A 108 3.67 -18.83 -12.21
C TYR A 108 3.33 -17.47 -11.57
N PHE A 109 2.33 -17.45 -10.67
CA PHE A 109 1.94 -16.22 -9.97
C PHE A 109 3.07 -15.69 -9.09
N SER A 110 3.80 -16.56 -8.38
CA SER A 110 4.92 -16.14 -7.52
C SER A 110 6.08 -15.54 -8.32
N GLU A 111 6.35 -16.05 -9.53
CA GLU A 111 7.36 -15.44 -10.41
C GLU A 111 6.93 -14.05 -10.90
N LYS A 112 5.66 -13.88 -11.29
CA LYS A 112 5.11 -12.56 -11.62
C LYS A 112 5.14 -11.61 -10.42
N TRP A 113 4.84 -12.11 -9.22
CA TRP A 113 4.96 -11.35 -7.98
C TRP A 113 6.40 -10.88 -7.77
N LYS A 114 7.40 -11.77 -7.86
CA LYS A 114 8.82 -11.43 -7.70
C LYS A 114 9.27 -10.31 -8.64
N GLN A 115 8.80 -10.33 -9.89
CA GLN A 115 9.12 -9.31 -10.88
C GLN A 115 8.48 -7.94 -10.58
N ASN A 116 7.26 -7.94 -10.04
CA ASN A 116 6.47 -6.72 -9.85
C ASN A 116 6.51 -6.17 -8.41
N ALA A 117 6.92 -6.97 -7.43
CA ALA A 117 6.91 -6.60 -6.01
C ALA A 117 7.68 -5.30 -5.71
N PRO A 118 8.86 -5.01 -6.29
CA PRO A 118 9.55 -3.74 -6.07
C PRO A 118 8.73 -2.53 -6.55
N THR A 119 8.13 -2.64 -7.74
CA THR A 119 7.28 -1.59 -8.32
C THR A 119 6.03 -1.37 -7.48
N LEU A 120 5.36 -2.46 -7.07
CA LEU A 120 4.17 -2.41 -6.24
C LEU A 120 4.46 -1.87 -4.83
N ALA A 121 5.60 -2.24 -4.23
CA ALA A 121 6.03 -1.71 -2.94
C ALA A 121 6.31 -0.21 -3.02
N ARG A 122 7.05 0.24 -4.04
CA ARG A 122 7.27 1.67 -4.29
C ARG A 122 5.95 2.42 -4.49
N TRP A 123 5.00 1.83 -5.20
CA TRP A 123 3.68 2.42 -5.39
C TRP A 123 2.87 2.48 -4.09
N ALA A 124 2.83 1.40 -3.31
CA ALA A 124 2.13 1.33 -2.02
C ALA A 124 2.74 2.29 -0.98
N VAL A 125 4.07 2.42 -0.95
CA VAL A 125 4.78 3.44 -0.17
C VAL A 125 4.43 4.83 -0.68
N GLY A 126 4.42 5.06 -2.00
CA GLY A 126 3.98 6.32 -2.60
C GLY A 126 2.56 6.71 -2.20
N GLN A 127 1.61 5.77 -2.19
CA GLN A 127 0.24 6.01 -1.72
C GLN A 127 0.14 6.26 -0.22
N THR A 128 0.93 5.54 0.59
CA THR A 128 0.91 5.71 2.05
C THR A 128 1.57 7.04 2.45
N LEU A 129 2.68 7.41 1.80
CA LEU A 129 3.31 8.72 1.92
C LEU A 129 2.44 9.83 1.33
N MET A 130 1.46 9.52 0.48
CA MET A 130 0.45 10.47 -0.01
C MET A 130 -0.65 10.77 1.03
N ILE A 131 -0.74 10.02 2.12
CA ILE A 131 -1.66 10.29 3.23
C ILE A 131 -0.91 11.12 4.27
N ASN A 132 -1.37 12.35 4.49
CA ASN A 132 -0.75 13.34 5.38
C ASN A 132 0.60 13.87 4.87
N GLN A 133 0.68 14.23 3.59
CA GLN A 133 1.88 14.86 3.04
C GLN A 133 2.13 16.21 3.70
N LEU A 134 3.28 16.40 4.32
CA LEU A 134 3.76 17.73 4.67
C LEU A 134 4.10 18.48 3.37
N ILE A 135 3.25 19.42 2.97
CA ILE A 135 3.38 20.17 1.71
C ILE A 135 4.00 21.55 1.91
N ASP A 136 3.94 22.10 3.12
CA ASP A 136 4.57 23.38 3.46
C ASP A 136 4.90 23.44 4.97
N MET A 137 5.86 24.28 5.33
CA MET A 137 6.26 24.54 6.70
C MET A 137 6.59 26.03 6.86
N GLU A 138 5.80 26.73 7.66
CA GLU A 138 6.09 28.09 8.09
C GLU A 138 6.62 28.05 9.53
N TRP A 139 7.57 28.92 9.87
CA TRP A 139 8.07 29.06 11.23
C TRP A 139 8.12 30.52 11.64
N THR A 140 7.88 30.78 12.92
CA THR A 140 8.01 32.11 13.53
C THR A 140 8.80 31.98 14.82
N PHE A 141 9.81 32.84 14.96
CA PHE A 141 10.65 32.90 16.15
C PHE A 141 10.11 33.97 17.10
N GLY A 142 9.71 33.57 18.30
CA GLY A 142 9.16 34.43 19.32
C GLY A 142 10.12 34.63 20.50
N VAL A 143 10.24 35.88 20.95
CA VAL A 143 10.89 36.22 22.23
C VAL A 143 9.83 36.88 23.09
N THR A 144 9.57 36.29 24.27
CA THR A 144 8.62 36.88 25.22
C THR A 144 9.30 38.05 25.95
N SER A 145 8.90 39.29 25.65
CA SER A 145 9.30 40.46 26.45
C SER A 145 8.30 40.64 27.60
N GLY A 146 8.81 40.62 28.83
CA GLY A 146 7.96 40.62 30.02
C GLY A 146 7.53 42.01 30.48
N SER A 147 6.28 42.14 30.92
CA SER A 147 5.83 43.24 31.80
C SER A 147 5.13 42.76 33.09
N SER A 148 4.81 41.47 33.25
CA SER A 148 4.07 41.01 34.45
C SER A 148 4.22 39.54 34.83
N GLU A 149 4.81 38.68 34.01
CA GLU A 149 5.06 37.26 34.35
C GLU A 149 6.55 37.03 34.63
N LEU A 150 6.90 37.05 35.92
CA LEU A 150 8.28 37.05 36.43
C LEU A 150 9.12 35.83 35.99
N GLU A 151 8.49 34.71 35.60
CA GLU A 151 9.17 33.47 35.20
C GLU A 151 9.32 33.25 33.68
N LYS A 152 8.70 34.07 32.83
CA LYS A 152 8.72 33.90 31.35
C LYS A 152 9.43 35.01 30.58
N VAL A 153 10.04 35.97 31.29
CA VAL A 153 10.77 37.07 30.66
C VAL A 153 12.01 36.51 29.93
N GLY A 154 12.05 36.66 28.60
CA GLY A 154 13.17 36.20 27.78
C GLY A 154 13.09 34.74 27.35
N SER A 155 11.98 34.03 27.58
CA SER A 155 11.82 32.68 27.05
C SER A 155 11.68 32.71 25.53
N ILE A 156 12.60 32.03 24.86
CA ILE A 156 12.63 31.84 23.41
C ILE A 156 11.76 30.64 23.04
N PHE A 157 10.85 30.83 22.08
CA PHE A 157 10.04 29.76 21.53
C PHE A 157 9.97 29.86 20.01
N LEU A 158 9.76 28.72 19.36
CA LEU A 158 9.55 28.60 17.93
C LEU A 158 8.14 28.10 17.68
N GLN A 159 7.35 28.86 16.93
CA GLN A 159 6.05 28.42 16.46
C GLN A 159 6.19 27.87 15.04
N LEU A 160 5.91 26.59 14.87
CA LEU A 160 5.88 25.90 13.59
C LEU A 160 4.44 25.73 13.14
N LYS A 161 4.16 26.04 11.88
CA LYS A 161 2.92 25.71 11.19
C LYS A 161 3.26 24.73 10.07
N LEU A 162 2.77 23.51 10.24
CA LEU A 162 2.90 22.44 9.25
C LEU A 162 1.62 22.41 8.41
N VAL A 163 1.76 22.51 7.10
CA VAL A 163 0.65 22.37 6.17
C VAL A 163 0.64 20.94 5.65
N VAL A 164 -0.37 20.17 6.06
CA VAL A 164 -0.46 18.74 5.81
C VAL A 164 -1.63 18.44 4.88
N LYS A 165 -1.36 17.81 3.75
CA LYS A 165 -2.37 17.34 2.81
C LYS A 165 -2.87 15.95 3.20
N LYS A 166 -4.12 15.88 3.67
CA LYS A 166 -4.84 14.65 4.00
C LYS A 166 -5.80 14.30 2.85
N GLY A 167 -5.31 13.57 1.86
CA GLY A 167 -6.09 13.26 0.66
C GLY A 167 -6.39 14.52 -0.17
N ASN A 168 -7.66 14.93 -0.24
CA ASN A 168 -8.08 16.16 -0.95
C ASN A 168 -8.18 17.40 -0.05
N GLN A 169 -7.95 17.27 1.26
CA GLN A 169 -8.02 18.38 2.20
C GLN A 169 -6.63 18.78 2.68
N THR A 170 -6.46 20.06 2.98
CA THR A 170 -5.24 20.61 3.56
C THR A 170 -5.55 21.07 4.99
N GLU A 171 -4.72 20.64 5.94
CA GLU A 171 -4.85 20.93 7.36
C GLU A 171 -3.60 21.64 7.87
N ASN A 172 -3.79 22.66 8.70
CA ASN A 172 -2.70 23.40 9.33
C ASN A 172 -2.53 22.91 10.77
N LEU A 173 -1.35 22.37 11.08
CA LEU A 173 -0.95 21.95 12.42
C LEU A 173 0.01 22.99 13.01
N TYR A 174 -0.35 23.54 14.18
CA TYR A 174 0.46 24.51 14.89
C TYR A 174 1.16 23.85 16.07
N ILE A 175 2.47 24.00 16.16
CA ILE A 175 3.31 23.42 17.20
C ILE A 175 4.18 24.53 17.78
N GLU A 176 4.24 24.62 19.10
CA GLU A 176 5.21 25.48 19.78
C GLU A 176 6.32 24.62 20.37
N LEU A 177 7.57 24.95 20.04
CA LEU A 177 8.76 24.26 20.51
C LEU A 177 9.64 25.22 21.30
N THR A 178 10.18 24.72 22.40
CA THR A 178 11.36 25.34 23.02
C THR A 178 12.60 25.14 22.14
N LEU A 179 13.63 25.95 22.34
CA LEU A 179 14.87 25.86 21.56
C LEU A 179 15.53 24.46 21.62
N PRO A 180 15.62 23.77 22.77
CA PRO A 180 16.15 22.41 22.81
C PRO A 180 15.28 21.41 22.02
N GLN A 181 13.96 21.52 22.12
CA GLN A 181 13.04 20.64 21.37
C GLN A 181 13.16 20.85 19.86
N PHE A 182 13.42 22.07 19.40
CA PHE A 182 13.69 22.34 17.98
C PHE A 182 14.96 21.65 17.49
N TYR A 183 16.07 21.72 18.24
CA TYR A 183 17.30 21.01 17.85
C TYR A 183 17.13 19.49 17.82
N SER A 184 16.39 18.93 18.78
CA SER A 184 16.03 17.51 18.75
C SER A 184 15.18 17.16 17.52
N PHE A 185 14.19 18.00 17.18
CA PHE A 185 13.36 17.81 16.01
C PHE A 185 14.17 17.84 14.70
N LEU A 186 15.08 18.81 14.55
CA LEU A 186 15.95 18.94 13.38
C LEU A 186 16.83 17.69 13.19
N HIS A 187 17.45 17.22 14.28
CA HIS A 187 18.29 16.02 14.26
C HIS A 187 17.51 14.78 13.82
N GLU A 188 16.28 14.59 14.32
CA GLU A 188 15.44 13.46 13.90
C GLU A 188 15.03 13.57 12.42
N MET A 189 14.75 14.77 11.91
CA MET A 189 14.49 14.97 10.47
C MET A 189 15.69 14.61 9.60
N GLU A 190 16.91 14.98 10.02
CA GLU A 190 18.14 14.62 9.29
C GLU A 190 18.37 13.10 9.28
N ARG A 191 18.13 12.41 10.41
CA ARG A 191 18.22 10.95 10.48
C ARG A 191 17.21 10.25 9.57
N VAL A 192 15.98 10.77 9.50
CA VAL A 192 14.95 10.26 8.60
C VAL A 192 15.36 10.47 7.14
N ARG A 193 15.89 11.64 6.77
CA ARG A 193 16.42 11.90 5.41
C ARG A 193 17.44 10.85 4.99
N THR A 194 18.45 10.60 5.82
CA THR A 194 19.50 9.61 5.52
C THR A 194 18.93 8.19 5.37
N SER A 195 17.92 7.84 6.17
CA SER A 195 17.25 6.52 6.07
C SER A 195 16.42 6.39 4.79
N MET A 196 15.84 7.49 4.30
CA MET A 196 15.05 7.52 3.07
C MET A 196 15.91 7.48 1.79
N GLU A 197 17.12 8.05 1.83
CA GLU A 197 18.09 7.97 0.73
C GLU A 197 18.48 6.51 0.41
N CYS A 198 18.42 5.59 1.40
CA CYS A 198 18.66 4.16 1.19
C CYS A 198 17.59 3.44 0.35
N PHE A 199 16.43 4.07 0.11
CA PHE A 199 15.36 3.52 -0.72
C PHE A 199 15.33 4.12 -2.15
N SER A 200 16.28 5.00 -2.50
CA SER A 200 16.48 5.55 -3.86
C SER A 200 17.51 4.73 -4.64
#